data_AF-A0A2T9Z905-F1
#
_entry.id   AF-A0A2T9Z905-F1
#
_cell.length_a   1.000
_cell.length_b   1.000
_cell.length_c   1.000
_cell.angle_alpha   90.00
_cell.angle_beta   90.00
_cell.angle_gamma   90.00
#
_symmetry.space_group_name_H-M   'P 1'
#
loop_
_entity.id
_entity.type
_entity.pdbx_description
1 polymer ?
#
loop_
_entity_poly.entity_id
_entity_poly.type
_entity_poly.pdbx_seq_one_letter_code
_entity_poly.pdbx_strand_id
1 'polypeptide(L)'
;MDKILDNLNSFFSDPQKVQLATVGISASLLTLSTVFGYQQFKRTKRVSVLKRDFMNSSIVQNKEPEIVTRDTPIVVSADEQVLIDEQLTRHDSFFGTENLELIKSSFVIVVGAGGVGSWAAYMLARSGVQRIRIIDFDLITLSSLNRHAVATRKDVGLPKVDVLKSYLLDIVPHAKIECRVELFQASNAKDLLSGNPNYVLDCIDNIDTKLDLLTYCHSNKIRVISSMGAGMKADPSRVQIADIGNTFEDPLSRAVRRRLKKLGIESGIEVVYSTEKPGKINLAPLPESGEQVDEFSILPDFRVRVVPVLGTMPAIFGMVMATKVLTDLGEFPTEPLAIKGRHALYNRIHRDMIVRETKYCESNGKKNPGCNLTIDDCGYLLEEVWRGKSAISQETDKLALVRWQCDEPISFQNCVCMTKSEATKHYNKSTPPEAQYPRHIVEFVESRFQEELRLGKFR
;
A
#
# COMPACT_ATOMS: atom_id res chain seq x y z
N MET A 1 8.65 58.10 -12.98
CA MET A 1 7.29 57.89 -12.47
C MET A 1 6.40 59.09 -12.80
N ASP A 2 6.89 60.32 -12.57
CA ASP A 2 6.14 61.57 -12.82
C ASP A 2 5.71 61.76 -14.28
N LYS A 3 6.56 61.47 -15.27
CA LYS A 3 6.17 61.53 -16.71
C LYS A 3 5.06 60.56 -17.10
N ILE A 4 4.90 59.44 -16.39
CA ILE A 4 3.84 58.46 -16.66
C ILE A 4 2.53 58.94 -16.04
N LEU A 5 2.61 59.53 -14.84
CA LEU A 5 1.48 60.13 -14.15
C LEU A 5 0.95 61.37 -14.88
N ASP A 6 1.83 62.22 -15.41
CA ASP A 6 1.45 63.38 -16.23
C ASP A 6 0.80 62.97 -17.56
N ASN A 7 1.32 61.92 -18.20
CA ASN A 7 0.71 61.37 -19.42
C ASN A 7 -0.67 60.75 -19.14
N LEU A 8 -0.84 60.03 -18.02
CA LEU A 8 -2.14 59.50 -17.60
C LEU A 8 -3.12 60.63 -17.27
N ASN A 9 -2.68 61.66 -16.55
CA ASN A 9 -3.52 62.83 -16.25
C ASN A 9 -3.95 63.56 -17.54
N SER A 10 -3.06 63.72 -18.52
CA SER A 10 -3.38 64.32 -19.83
C SER A 10 -4.35 63.46 -20.66
N PHE A 11 -4.30 62.13 -20.46
CA PHE A 11 -5.16 61.18 -21.13
C PHE A 11 -6.56 61.18 -20.52
N PHE A 12 -6.68 61.25 -19.19
CA PHE A 12 -7.95 61.32 -18.49
C PHE A 12 -8.63 62.70 -18.55
N SER A 13 -7.90 63.75 -18.91
CA SER A 13 -8.45 65.11 -19.09
C SER A 13 -9.11 65.34 -20.46
N ASP A 14 -8.93 64.44 -21.44
CA ASP A 14 -9.51 64.53 -22.77
C ASP A 14 -10.73 63.59 -22.90
N PRO A 15 -11.97 64.11 -22.87
CA PRO A 15 -13.18 63.30 -22.86
C PRO A 15 -13.29 62.35 -24.06
N GLN A 16 -12.76 62.75 -25.23
CA GLN A 16 -12.82 61.94 -26.45
C GLN A 16 -11.87 60.73 -26.38
N LYS A 17 -10.68 60.89 -25.79
CA LYS A 17 -9.72 59.79 -25.62
C LYS A 17 -10.19 58.78 -24.58
N VAL A 18 -10.79 59.24 -23.48
CA VAL A 18 -11.38 58.37 -22.46
C VAL A 18 -12.55 57.58 -23.05
N GLN A 19 -13.41 58.21 -23.87
CA GLN A 19 -14.52 57.54 -24.52
C GLN A 19 -14.05 56.45 -25.49
N LEU A 20 -13.05 56.73 -26.34
CA LEU A 20 -12.48 55.75 -27.27
C LEU A 20 -11.81 54.58 -26.54
N ALA A 21 -11.07 54.84 -25.45
CA ALA A 21 -10.44 53.80 -24.65
C ALA A 21 -11.47 52.93 -23.93
N THR A 22 -12.53 53.53 -23.39
CA THR A 22 -13.64 52.81 -22.74
C THR A 22 -14.37 51.91 -23.74
N VAL A 23 -14.60 52.40 -24.97
CA VAL A 23 -15.19 51.62 -26.06
C VAL A 23 -14.27 50.47 -26.48
N GLY A 24 -12.96 50.71 -26.61
CA GLY A 24 -11.98 49.67 -26.95
C GLY A 24 -11.87 48.57 -25.89
N ILE A 25 -11.84 48.95 -24.61
CA ILE A 25 -11.79 48.01 -23.47
C ILE A 25 -13.09 47.20 -23.39
N SER A 26 -14.24 47.84 -23.52
CA SER A 26 -15.55 47.16 -23.47
C SER A 26 -15.76 46.22 -24.65
N ALA A 27 -15.37 46.62 -25.87
CA ALA A 27 -15.41 45.74 -27.05
C ALA A 27 -14.48 44.52 -26.89
N SER A 28 -13.28 44.73 -26.34
CA SER A 28 -12.33 43.63 -26.09
C SER A 28 -12.83 42.67 -25.02
N LEU A 29 -13.41 43.19 -23.93
CA LEU A 29 -14.05 42.38 -22.86
C LEU A 29 -15.26 41.60 -23.37
N LEU A 30 -16.09 42.21 -24.21
CA LEU A 30 -17.22 41.52 -24.87
C LEU A 30 -16.73 40.41 -25.80
N THR A 31 -15.68 40.65 -26.57
CA THR A 31 -15.09 39.65 -27.47
C THR A 31 -14.47 38.49 -26.69
N LEU A 32 -13.72 38.77 -25.62
CA LEU A 32 -13.17 37.75 -24.73
C LEU A 32 -14.29 36.93 -24.07
N SER A 33 -15.31 37.60 -23.53
CA SER A 33 -16.43 36.92 -22.84
C SER A 33 -17.23 36.04 -23.78
N THR A 34 -17.45 36.49 -25.03
CA THR A 34 -18.15 35.69 -26.05
C THR A 34 -17.32 34.51 -26.53
N VAL A 35 -16.00 34.68 -26.73
CA VAL A 35 -15.10 33.58 -27.11
C VAL A 35 -14.99 32.54 -26.00
N PHE A 36 -14.76 32.96 -24.75
CA PHE A 36 -14.69 32.04 -23.61
C PHE A 36 -16.04 31.37 -23.34
N GLY A 37 -17.15 32.12 -23.41
CA GLY A 37 -18.50 31.56 -23.28
C GLY A 37 -18.80 30.53 -24.37
N TYR A 38 -18.42 30.81 -25.62
CA TYR A 38 -18.59 29.87 -26.74
C TYR A 38 -17.71 28.63 -26.59
N GLN A 39 -16.45 28.79 -26.16
CA GLN A 39 -15.55 27.65 -25.87
C GLN A 39 -16.10 26.78 -24.74
N GLN A 40 -16.59 27.39 -23.66
CA GLN A 40 -17.18 26.69 -22.52
C GLN A 40 -18.46 25.95 -22.93
N PHE A 41 -19.32 26.57 -23.74
CA PHE A 41 -20.54 25.95 -24.28
C PHE A 41 -20.22 24.79 -25.23
N LYS A 42 -19.25 24.97 -26.14
CA LYS A 42 -18.81 23.90 -27.05
C LYS A 42 -18.20 22.73 -26.26
N ARG A 43 -17.48 22.99 -25.17
CA ARG A 43 -16.93 21.97 -24.26
C ARG A 43 -18.04 21.19 -23.57
N THR A 44 -19.02 21.85 -22.95
CA THR A 44 -20.15 21.17 -22.29
C THR A 44 -21.00 20.37 -23.28
N LYS A 45 -21.20 20.88 -24.50
CA LYS A 45 -21.92 20.16 -25.56
C LYS A 45 -21.13 18.93 -26.05
N ARG A 46 -19.80 19.03 -26.18
CA ARG A 46 -18.95 17.90 -26.58
C ARG A 46 -18.90 16.82 -25.51
N VAL A 47 -18.79 17.20 -24.24
CA VAL A 47 -18.85 16.27 -23.09
C VAL A 47 -20.22 15.59 -23.01
N SER A 48 -21.32 16.31 -23.24
CA SER A 48 -22.66 15.70 -23.19
C SER A 48 -22.92 14.77 -24.37
N VAL A 49 -22.41 15.09 -25.57
CA VAL A 49 -22.44 14.19 -26.73
C VAL A 49 -21.60 12.94 -26.47
N LEU A 50 -20.36 13.07 -25.99
CA LEU A 50 -19.51 11.93 -25.64
C LEU A 50 -20.15 11.05 -24.56
N LYS A 51 -20.76 11.64 -23.52
CA LYS A 51 -21.52 10.88 -22.52
C LYS A 51 -22.70 10.13 -23.15
N ARG A 52 -23.44 10.78 -24.05
CA ARG A 52 -24.57 10.15 -24.75
C ARG A 52 -24.10 9.03 -25.68
N ASP A 53 -23.04 9.24 -26.43
CA ASP A 53 -22.49 8.26 -27.37
C ASP A 53 -21.85 7.07 -26.64
N PHE A 54 -21.23 7.31 -25.47
CA PHE A 54 -20.77 6.25 -24.58
C PHE A 54 -21.93 5.40 -24.05
N MET A 55 -22.99 6.05 -23.55
CA MET A 55 -24.21 5.37 -23.06
C MET A 55 -24.97 4.65 -24.18
N ASN A 56 -24.89 5.14 -25.43
CA ASN A 56 -25.53 4.54 -26.59
C ASN A 56 -24.64 3.50 -27.30
N SER A 57 -23.36 3.39 -26.95
CA SER A 57 -22.48 2.35 -27.50
C SER A 57 -22.91 0.99 -26.98
N SER A 58 -22.96 0.00 -27.87
CA SER A 58 -23.47 -1.36 -27.63
C SER A 58 -22.70 -2.16 -26.57
N ILE A 59 -21.71 -1.55 -25.92
CA ILE A 59 -20.87 -2.11 -24.84
C ILE A 59 -21.63 -2.10 -23.51
N VAL A 60 -22.57 -1.17 -23.31
CA VAL A 60 -23.44 -1.14 -22.12
C VAL A 60 -24.76 -1.86 -22.44
N GLN A 61 -24.69 -3.19 -22.65
CA GLN A 61 -25.91 -3.97 -22.50
C GLN A 61 -26.34 -3.88 -21.03
N ASN A 62 -27.49 -3.24 -20.78
CA ASN A 62 -28.22 -3.24 -19.51
C ASN A 62 -28.62 -4.67 -19.12
N LYS A 63 -27.65 -5.49 -18.73
CA LYS A 63 -27.89 -6.60 -17.81
C LYS A 63 -27.87 -5.98 -16.42
N GLU A 64 -28.90 -6.20 -15.62
CA GLU A 64 -28.83 -5.82 -14.20
C GLU A 64 -27.50 -6.35 -13.64
N PRO A 65 -26.72 -5.52 -12.91
CA PRO A 65 -25.42 -5.94 -12.42
C PRO A 65 -25.65 -7.15 -11.52
N GLU A 66 -25.10 -8.30 -11.93
CA GLU A 66 -25.14 -9.53 -11.15
C GLU A 66 -24.38 -9.26 -9.85
N ILE A 67 -25.12 -9.08 -8.74
CA ILE A 67 -24.54 -8.81 -7.43
C ILE A 67 -23.83 -10.08 -6.98
N VAL A 68 -22.50 -10.03 -6.90
CA VAL A 68 -21.70 -11.15 -6.41
C VAL A 68 -21.65 -11.05 -4.90
N THR A 69 -22.06 -12.12 -4.24
CA THR A 69 -21.94 -12.30 -2.78
C THR A 69 -21.14 -13.55 -2.48
N ARG A 70 -20.62 -13.66 -1.25
CA ARG A 70 -19.90 -14.87 -0.79
C ARG A 70 -20.68 -16.16 -1.07
N ASP A 71 -22.00 -16.13 -0.91
CA ASP A 71 -22.86 -17.32 -0.99
C ASP A 71 -23.42 -17.58 -2.40
N THR A 72 -23.03 -16.78 -3.40
CA THR A 72 -23.51 -16.98 -4.78
C THR A 72 -23.00 -18.32 -5.30
N PRO A 73 -23.88 -19.27 -5.67
CA PRO A 73 -23.45 -20.58 -6.14
C PRO A 73 -22.76 -20.47 -7.50
N ILE A 74 -21.64 -21.18 -7.66
CA ILE A 74 -20.94 -21.31 -8.94
C ILE A 74 -21.14 -22.75 -9.38
N VAL A 75 -21.96 -22.94 -10.42
CA VAL A 75 -22.25 -24.24 -11.00
C VAL A 75 -21.36 -24.41 -12.22
N VAL A 76 -20.54 -25.46 -12.18
CA VAL A 76 -19.56 -25.79 -13.22
C VAL A 76 -19.88 -27.19 -13.75
N SER A 77 -19.72 -27.43 -15.05
CA SER A 77 -19.88 -28.77 -15.62
C SER A 77 -18.75 -29.69 -15.15
N ALA A 78 -18.96 -31.01 -15.22
CA ALA A 78 -17.92 -31.97 -14.85
C ALA A 78 -16.65 -31.79 -15.71
N ASP A 79 -16.82 -31.55 -17.02
CA ASP A 79 -15.69 -31.34 -17.93
C ASP A 79 -14.89 -30.08 -17.58
N GLU A 80 -15.59 -28.97 -17.26
CA GLU A 80 -14.94 -27.73 -16.85
C GLU A 80 -14.26 -27.89 -15.48
N GLN A 81 -14.83 -28.69 -14.56
CA GLN A 81 -14.20 -28.98 -13.27
C GLN A 81 -12.84 -29.67 -13.46
N VAL A 82 -12.73 -30.64 -14.39
CA VAL A 82 -11.45 -31.30 -14.72
C VAL A 82 -10.41 -30.29 -15.22
N LEU A 83 -10.82 -29.33 -16.05
CA LEU A 83 -9.91 -28.27 -16.54
C LEU A 83 -9.45 -27.34 -15.42
N ILE A 84 -10.35 -26.99 -14.49
CA ILE A 84 -10.03 -26.17 -13.32
C ILE A 84 -9.03 -26.90 -12.41
N ASP A 85 -9.25 -28.18 -12.15
CA ASP A 85 -8.39 -28.98 -11.28
C ASP A 85 -6.99 -29.13 -11.89
N GLU A 86 -6.90 -29.37 -13.20
CA GLU A 86 -5.62 -29.37 -13.93
C GLU A 86 -4.93 -28.00 -13.86
N GLN A 87 -5.67 -26.91 -14.09
CA GLN A 87 -5.13 -25.54 -14.01
C GLN A 87 -4.58 -25.21 -12.61
N LEU A 88 -5.20 -25.73 -11.55
CA LEU A 88 -4.87 -25.45 -10.16
C LEU A 88 -4.01 -26.53 -9.48
N THR A 89 -3.56 -27.56 -10.20
CA THR A 89 -2.81 -28.71 -9.62
C THR A 89 -1.60 -28.29 -8.76
N ARG A 90 -0.86 -27.24 -9.18
CA ARG A 90 0.28 -26.73 -8.39
C ARG A 90 -0.13 -26.02 -7.10
N HIS A 91 -1.29 -25.37 -7.11
CA HIS A 91 -1.85 -24.75 -5.91
C HIS A 91 -2.40 -25.81 -4.95
N ASP A 92 -3.03 -26.86 -5.48
CA ASP A 92 -3.48 -28.01 -4.69
C ASP A 92 -2.29 -28.70 -3.99
N SER A 93 -1.20 -28.94 -4.72
CA SER A 93 0.03 -29.50 -4.14
C SER A 93 0.67 -28.61 -3.07
N PHE A 94 0.45 -27.29 -3.10
CA PHE A 94 1.03 -26.34 -2.16
C PHE A 94 0.16 -26.15 -0.91
N PHE A 95 -1.14 -25.91 -1.08
CA PHE A 95 -2.08 -25.63 0.00
C PHE A 95 -2.72 -26.88 0.60
N GLY A 96 -2.81 -27.96 -0.18
CA GLY A 96 -3.70 -29.08 0.07
C GLY A 96 -5.13 -28.79 -0.38
N THR A 97 -5.87 -29.84 -0.72
CA THR A 97 -7.21 -29.74 -1.32
C THR A 97 -8.21 -28.98 -0.45
N GLU A 98 -8.24 -29.25 0.86
CA GLU A 98 -9.15 -28.57 1.79
C GLU A 98 -8.95 -27.04 1.81
N ASN A 99 -7.70 -26.60 1.90
CA ASN A 99 -7.35 -25.18 1.94
C ASN A 99 -7.54 -24.50 0.58
N LEU A 100 -7.32 -25.22 -0.53
CA LEU A 100 -7.60 -24.71 -1.87
C LEU A 100 -9.10 -24.47 -2.06
N GLU A 101 -9.97 -25.33 -1.52
CA GLU A 101 -11.42 -25.10 -1.56
C GLU A 101 -11.85 -23.85 -0.75
N LEU A 102 -11.16 -23.51 0.34
CA LEU A 102 -11.36 -22.23 1.04
C LEU A 102 -11.02 -21.03 0.14
N ILE A 103 -9.91 -21.12 -0.60
CA ILE A 103 -9.53 -20.09 -1.58
C ILE A 103 -10.57 -19.98 -2.69
N LYS A 104 -11.01 -21.12 -3.26
CA LYS A 104 -12.02 -21.15 -4.34
C LYS A 104 -13.35 -20.55 -3.93
N SER A 105 -13.81 -20.88 -2.72
CA SER A 105 -15.09 -20.39 -2.17
C SER A 105 -15.03 -18.93 -1.69
N SER A 106 -13.84 -18.34 -1.55
CA SER A 106 -13.68 -16.98 -1.04
C SER A 106 -14.27 -15.89 -1.97
N PHE A 107 -14.72 -14.80 -1.36
CA PHE A 107 -15.10 -13.57 -2.03
C PHE A 107 -14.15 -12.44 -1.64
N VAL A 108 -13.49 -11.85 -2.64
CA VAL A 108 -12.54 -10.74 -2.44
C VAL A 108 -13.00 -9.49 -3.19
N ILE A 109 -12.71 -8.33 -2.60
CA ILE A 109 -12.97 -7.03 -3.23
C ILE A 109 -11.64 -6.32 -3.45
N VAL A 110 -11.40 -5.87 -4.68
CA VAL A 110 -10.24 -5.06 -5.04
C VAL A 110 -10.70 -3.63 -5.34
N VAL A 111 -10.25 -2.67 -4.52
CA VAL A 111 -10.57 -1.25 -4.67
C VAL A 111 -9.40 -0.54 -5.34
N GLY A 112 -9.61 -0.08 -6.57
CA GLY A 112 -8.60 0.43 -7.49
C GLY A 112 -8.09 -0.65 -8.45
N ALA A 113 -8.25 -0.44 -9.75
CA ALA A 113 -7.79 -1.28 -10.86
C ALA A 113 -6.58 -0.65 -11.58
N GLY A 114 -5.75 0.11 -10.85
CA GLY A 114 -4.52 0.71 -11.37
C GLY A 114 -3.35 -0.28 -11.49
N GLY A 115 -2.12 0.22 -11.41
CA GLY A 115 -0.91 -0.61 -11.52
C GLY A 115 -0.66 -1.60 -10.37
N VAL A 116 -1.39 -1.49 -9.25
CA VAL A 116 -1.32 -2.46 -8.14
C VAL A 116 -2.50 -3.42 -8.24
N GLY A 117 -3.72 -2.90 -8.19
CA GLY A 117 -4.91 -3.73 -8.09
C GLY A 117 -5.22 -4.56 -9.34
N SER A 118 -4.82 -4.10 -10.54
CA SER A 118 -4.95 -4.94 -11.74
C SER A 118 -4.11 -6.22 -11.65
N TRP A 119 -2.89 -6.14 -11.11
CA TRP A 119 -2.03 -7.30 -10.89
C TRP A 119 -2.51 -8.16 -9.72
N ALA A 120 -3.02 -7.55 -8.65
CA ALA A 120 -3.58 -8.28 -7.52
C ALA A 120 -4.80 -9.11 -7.95
N ALA A 121 -5.79 -8.49 -8.61
CA ALA A 121 -6.97 -9.17 -9.13
C ALA A 121 -6.61 -10.25 -10.14
N TYR A 122 -5.64 -9.98 -11.02
CA TYR A 122 -5.13 -10.93 -11.99
C TYR A 122 -4.60 -12.20 -11.34
N MET A 123 -3.75 -12.07 -10.31
CA MET A 123 -3.14 -13.22 -9.67
C MET A 123 -4.12 -13.95 -8.74
N LEU A 124 -5.03 -13.23 -8.05
CA LEU A 124 -6.08 -13.83 -7.24
C LEU A 124 -6.98 -14.74 -8.08
N ALA A 125 -7.46 -14.25 -9.24
CA ALA A 125 -8.30 -15.03 -10.14
C ALA A 125 -7.58 -16.29 -10.64
N ARG A 126 -6.32 -16.15 -11.08
CA ARG A 126 -5.49 -17.27 -11.57
C ARG A 126 -5.15 -18.32 -10.50
N SER A 127 -5.19 -17.92 -9.23
CA SER A 127 -4.89 -18.80 -8.09
C SER A 127 -6.14 -19.47 -7.53
N GLY A 128 -7.28 -19.34 -8.22
CA GLY A 128 -8.50 -20.06 -7.91
C GLY A 128 -9.57 -19.23 -7.19
N VAL A 129 -9.34 -17.96 -6.85
CA VAL A 129 -10.40 -17.13 -6.24
C VAL A 129 -11.52 -16.92 -7.25
N GLN A 130 -12.69 -17.51 -6.99
CA GLN A 130 -13.77 -17.55 -7.97
C GLN A 130 -14.68 -16.32 -7.92
N ARG A 131 -14.70 -15.57 -6.82
CA ARG A 131 -15.58 -14.40 -6.65
C ARG A 131 -14.75 -13.15 -6.40
N ILE A 132 -14.76 -12.23 -7.37
CA ILE A 132 -13.98 -11.00 -7.30
C ILE A 132 -14.87 -9.81 -7.65
N ARG A 133 -14.96 -8.83 -6.76
CA ARG A 133 -15.51 -7.51 -7.11
C ARG A 133 -14.36 -6.55 -7.33
N ILE A 134 -14.41 -5.79 -8.43
CA ILE A 134 -13.41 -4.80 -8.79
C ILE A 134 -14.09 -3.43 -8.85
N ILE A 135 -13.59 -2.48 -8.06
CA ILE A 135 -14.14 -1.13 -7.94
C ILE A 135 -13.11 -0.13 -8.45
N ASP A 136 -13.39 0.56 -9.55
CA ASP A 136 -12.58 1.68 -10.05
C ASP A 136 -13.44 2.52 -11.01
N PHE A 137 -13.35 3.84 -10.93
CA PHE A 137 -14.10 4.78 -11.77
C PHE A 137 -13.32 5.24 -13.01
N ASP A 138 -12.02 4.98 -13.07
CA ASP A 138 -11.15 5.46 -14.12
C ASP A 138 -11.29 4.65 -15.42
N LEU A 139 -10.86 5.29 -16.51
CA LEU A 139 -10.66 4.67 -17.81
C LEU A 139 -9.18 4.31 -18.02
N ILE A 140 -8.91 3.39 -18.94
CA ILE A 140 -7.55 3.12 -19.42
C ILE A 140 -7.04 4.32 -20.19
N THR A 141 -5.87 4.81 -19.80
CA THR A 141 -5.12 5.86 -20.51
C THR A 141 -3.87 5.29 -21.16
N LEU A 142 -3.27 5.98 -22.12
CA LEU A 142 -1.97 5.59 -22.68
C LEU A 142 -0.89 5.47 -21.59
N SER A 143 -0.92 6.37 -20.60
CA SER A 143 0.01 6.33 -19.47
C SER A 143 -0.27 5.19 -18.49
N SER A 144 -1.42 4.51 -18.59
CA SER A 144 -1.71 3.31 -17.79
C SER A 144 -0.96 2.08 -18.30
N LEU A 145 -0.65 2.03 -19.60
CA LEU A 145 -0.11 0.84 -20.28
C LEU A 145 1.30 0.43 -19.80
N ASN A 146 2.02 1.32 -19.13
CA ASN A 146 3.34 0.98 -18.58
C ASN A 146 3.27 0.14 -17.28
N ARG A 147 2.07 -0.02 -16.68
CA ARG A 147 1.92 -0.66 -15.36
C ARG A 147 0.62 -1.43 -15.15
N HIS A 148 -0.42 -1.20 -15.94
CA HIS A 148 -1.67 -1.99 -15.85
C HIS A 148 -1.42 -3.42 -16.34
N ALA A 149 -1.95 -4.43 -15.63
CA ALA A 149 -1.57 -5.82 -15.85
C ALA A 149 -1.90 -6.37 -17.25
N VAL A 150 -3.05 -5.98 -17.81
CA VAL A 150 -3.61 -6.65 -19.00
C VAL A 150 -3.99 -5.70 -20.14
N ALA A 151 -3.91 -4.38 -19.90
CA ALA A 151 -4.45 -3.42 -20.84
C ALA A 151 -3.51 -3.22 -22.03
N THR A 152 -4.10 -3.06 -23.21
CA THR A 152 -3.41 -2.85 -24.47
C THR A 152 -3.77 -1.49 -25.07
N ARG A 153 -3.14 -1.13 -26.19
CA ARG A 153 -3.46 0.11 -26.92
C ARG A 153 -4.91 0.19 -27.40
N LYS A 154 -5.55 -0.96 -27.64
CA LYS A 154 -6.95 -1.01 -28.11
C LYS A 154 -7.94 -0.66 -27.00
N ASP A 155 -7.52 -0.79 -25.75
CA ASP A 155 -8.38 -0.63 -24.58
C ASP A 155 -8.42 0.81 -24.07
N VAL A 156 -7.64 1.72 -24.66
CA VAL A 156 -7.59 3.13 -24.26
C VAL A 156 -8.97 3.76 -24.41
N GLY A 157 -9.45 4.37 -23.33
CA GLY A 157 -10.79 4.97 -23.23
C GLY A 157 -11.87 4.04 -22.68
N LEU A 158 -11.59 2.75 -22.46
CA LEU A 158 -12.52 1.83 -21.81
C LEU A 158 -12.35 1.83 -20.28
N PRO A 159 -13.39 1.50 -19.50
CA PRO A 159 -13.28 1.38 -18.04
C PRO A 159 -12.24 0.32 -17.65
N LYS A 160 -11.37 0.65 -16.69
CA LYS A 160 -10.30 -0.27 -16.25
C LYS A 160 -10.85 -1.61 -15.77
N VAL A 161 -11.94 -1.56 -15.01
CA VAL A 161 -12.58 -2.75 -14.43
C VAL A 161 -13.12 -3.69 -15.49
N ASP A 162 -13.69 -3.15 -16.58
CA ASP A 162 -14.30 -3.96 -17.65
C ASP A 162 -13.24 -4.64 -18.51
N VAL A 163 -12.17 -3.91 -18.86
CA VAL A 163 -11.01 -4.47 -19.57
C VAL A 163 -10.38 -5.61 -18.76
N LEU A 164 -10.22 -5.40 -17.46
CA LEU A 164 -9.67 -6.40 -16.56
C LEU A 164 -10.59 -7.63 -16.46
N LYS A 165 -11.90 -7.44 -16.27
CA LYS A 165 -12.88 -8.53 -16.23
C LYS A 165 -12.88 -9.34 -17.52
N SER A 166 -12.94 -8.69 -18.67
CA SER A 166 -12.95 -9.37 -19.97
C SER A 166 -11.73 -10.28 -20.11
N TYR A 167 -10.55 -9.75 -19.83
CA TYR A 167 -9.31 -10.51 -19.91
C TYR A 167 -9.25 -11.66 -18.90
N LEU A 168 -9.77 -11.47 -17.69
CA LEU A 168 -9.78 -12.53 -16.67
C LEU A 168 -10.73 -13.66 -17.02
N LEU A 169 -11.89 -13.36 -17.61
CA LEU A 169 -12.84 -14.39 -18.05
C LEU A 169 -12.31 -15.23 -19.22
N ASP A 170 -11.36 -14.72 -20.01
CA ASP A 170 -10.63 -15.53 -20.99
C ASP A 170 -9.71 -16.58 -20.34
N ILE A 171 -9.36 -16.40 -19.06
CA ILE A 171 -8.45 -17.28 -18.30
C ILE A 171 -9.21 -18.18 -17.33
N VAL A 172 -10.23 -17.64 -16.67
CA VAL A 172 -11.05 -18.32 -15.66
C VAL A 172 -12.54 -18.07 -15.98
N PRO A 173 -13.07 -18.71 -17.04
CA PRO A 173 -14.44 -18.44 -17.52
C PRO A 173 -15.52 -18.78 -16.49
N HIS A 174 -15.23 -19.67 -15.54
CA HIS A 174 -16.12 -20.03 -14.44
C HIS A 174 -16.19 -18.97 -13.33
N ALA A 175 -15.24 -18.02 -13.27
CA ALA A 175 -15.18 -17.03 -12.19
C ALA A 175 -16.31 -15.99 -12.30
N LYS A 176 -16.83 -15.57 -11.15
CA LYS A 176 -17.80 -14.49 -10.99
C LYS A 176 -17.07 -13.19 -10.70
N ILE A 177 -16.92 -12.37 -11.74
CA ILE A 177 -16.26 -11.06 -11.65
C ILE A 177 -17.30 -9.95 -11.75
N GLU A 178 -17.48 -9.19 -10.68
CA GLU A 178 -18.35 -8.02 -10.60
C GLU A 178 -17.55 -6.73 -10.78
N CYS A 179 -17.98 -5.86 -11.68
CA CYS A 179 -17.35 -4.57 -11.92
C CYS A 179 -18.23 -3.45 -11.38
N ARG A 180 -17.64 -2.55 -10.60
CA ARG A 180 -18.28 -1.31 -10.12
C ARG A 180 -17.50 -0.12 -10.64
N VAL A 181 -18.05 0.55 -11.66
CA VAL A 181 -17.46 1.74 -12.27
C VAL A 181 -17.81 2.97 -11.42
N GLU A 182 -17.30 3.01 -10.18
CA GLU A 182 -17.67 3.99 -9.17
C GLU A 182 -16.46 4.42 -8.32
N LEU A 183 -16.47 5.69 -7.91
CA LEU A 183 -15.48 6.21 -6.96
C LEU A 183 -15.88 5.77 -5.56
N PHE A 184 -14.95 5.14 -4.84
CA PHE A 184 -15.16 4.81 -3.44
C PHE A 184 -15.26 6.09 -2.59
N GLN A 185 -16.27 6.16 -1.72
CA GLN A 185 -16.48 7.23 -0.77
C GLN A 185 -17.08 6.66 0.52
N ALA A 186 -16.92 7.35 1.66
CA ALA A 186 -17.56 6.93 2.91
C ALA A 186 -19.09 6.73 2.78
N SER A 187 -19.76 7.51 1.92
CA SER A 187 -21.22 7.45 1.71
C SER A 187 -21.70 6.18 0.99
N ASN A 188 -20.91 5.63 0.07
CA ASN A 188 -21.26 4.43 -0.70
C ASN A 188 -20.50 3.17 -0.23
N ALA A 189 -19.63 3.28 0.78
CA ALA A 189 -18.85 2.17 1.33
C ALA A 189 -19.69 0.94 1.69
N LYS A 190 -20.88 1.14 2.28
CA LYS A 190 -21.79 0.05 2.66
C LYS A 190 -22.30 -0.74 1.46
N ASP A 191 -22.58 -0.06 0.34
CA ASP A 191 -23.05 -0.72 -0.87
C ASP A 191 -21.89 -1.41 -1.59
N LEU A 192 -20.79 -0.69 -1.81
CA LEU A 192 -19.63 -1.19 -2.55
C LEU A 192 -18.95 -2.38 -1.86
N LEU A 193 -18.96 -2.43 -0.53
CA LEU A 193 -18.36 -3.52 0.26
C LEU A 193 -19.39 -4.53 0.76
N SER A 194 -20.62 -4.49 0.24
CA SER A 194 -21.67 -5.46 0.57
C SER A 194 -21.35 -6.87 0.08
N GLY A 195 -22.13 -7.87 0.50
CA GLY A 195 -21.95 -9.26 0.07
C GLY A 195 -21.00 -10.09 0.94
N ASN A 196 -20.60 -9.54 2.10
CA ASN A 196 -19.76 -10.20 3.11
C ASN A 196 -18.42 -10.69 2.53
N PRO A 197 -17.51 -9.80 2.11
CA PRO A 197 -16.22 -10.22 1.56
C PRO A 197 -15.34 -10.89 2.62
N ASN A 198 -14.60 -11.92 2.23
CA ASN A 198 -13.56 -12.53 3.06
C ASN A 198 -12.34 -11.61 3.19
N TYR A 199 -12.08 -10.81 2.16
CA TYR A 199 -10.94 -9.90 2.11
C TYR A 199 -11.21 -8.67 1.25
N VAL A 200 -10.66 -7.53 1.65
CA VAL A 200 -10.62 -6.30 0.84
C VAL A 200 -9.17 -5.91 0.58
N LEU A 201 -8.85 -5.63 -0.68
CA LEU A 201 -7.55 -5.13 -1.11
C LEU A 201 -7.69 -3.65 -1.47
N ASP A 202 -7.04 -2.80 -0.69
CA ASP A 202 -6.98 -1.36 -0.94
C ASP A 202 -5.79 -1.02 -1.83
N CYS A 203 -6.08 -0.70 -3.10
CA CYS A 203 -5.12 -0.29 -4.12
C CYS A 203 -5.31 1.18 -4.54
N ILE A 204 -5.95 1.99 -3.69
CA ILE A 204 -6.22 3.41 -3.94
C ILE A 204 -4.93 4.24 -3.78
N ASP A 205 -4.77 5.29 -4.58
CA ASP A 205 -3.65 6.23 -4.49
C ASP A 205 -4.01 7.52 -3.72
N ASN A 206 -5.27 7.95 -3.75
CA ASN A 206 -5.77 9.09 -2.98
C ASN A 206 -5.82 8.79 -1.46
N ILE A 207 -5.20 9.66 -0.66
CA ILE A 207 -5.09 9.46 0.79
C ILE A 207 -6.45 9.52 1.50
N ASP A 208 -7.34 10.44 1.11
CA ASP A 208 -8.62 10.64 1.79
C ASP A 208 -9.55 9.45 1.52
N THR A 209 -9.70 9.05 0.26
CA THR A 209 -10.47 7.85 -0.12
C THR A 209 -9.91 6.58 0.51
N LYS A 210 -8.59 6.45 0.59
CA LYS A 210 -7.91 5.36 1.30
C LYS A 210 -8.29 5.32 2.78
N LEU A 211 -8.28 6.48 3.45
CA LEU A 211 -8.64 6.54 4.86
C LEU A 211 -10.10 6.17 5.11
N ASP A 212 -11.02 6.60 4.26
CA ASP A 212 -12.42 6.21 4.33
C ASP A 212 -12.57 4.69 4.26
N LEU A 213 -11.90 4.04 3.30
CA LEU A 213 -11.93 2.60 3.12
C LEU A 213 -11.37 1.87 4.35
N LEU A 214 -10.17 2.23 4.79
CA LEU A 214 -9.51 1.58 5.91
C LEU A 214 -10.28 1.76 7.22
N THR A 215 -10.83 2.95 7.46
CA THR A 215 -11.65 3.24 8.64
C THR A 215 -12.94 2.42 8.61
N TYR A 216 -13.59 2.32 7.45
CA TYR A 216 -14.80 1.52 7.29
C TYR A 216 -14.53 0.04 7.52
N CYS A 217 -13.50 -0.53 6.89
CA CYS A 217 -13.12 -1.94 7.06
C CYS A 217 -12.78 -2.26 8.51
N HIS A 218 -11.94 -1.43 9.16
CA HIS A 218 -11.56 -1.61 10.56
C HIS A 218 -12.78 -1.56 11.50
N SER A 219 -13.68 -0.58 11.32
CA SER A 219 -14.87 -0.43 12.17
C SER A 219 -15.88 -1.57 11.99
N ASN A 220 -15.96 -2.15 10.79
CA ASN A 220 -16.87 -3.26 10.49
C ASN A 220 -16.19 -4.65 10.59
N LYS A 221 -14.95 -4.72 11.07
CA LYS A 221 -14.16 -5.96 11.19
C LYS A 221 -14.02 -6.74 9.87
N ILE A 222 -13.93 -6.00 8.76
CA ILE A 222 -13.66 -6.57 7.44
C ILE A 222 -12.14 -6.66 7.28
N ARG A 223 -11.62 -7.86 6.99
CA ARG A 223 -10.19 -8.07 6.75
C ARG A 223 -9.75 -7.21 5.56
N VAL A 224 -8.70 -6.43 5.75
CA VAL A 224 -8.21 -5.49 4.74
C VAL A 224 -6.68 -5.50 4.69
N ILE A 225 -6.15 -5.49 3.48
CA ILE A 225 -4.72 -5.24 3.21
C ILE A 225 -4.61 -4.03 2.29
N SER A 226 -3.67 -3.12 2.60
CA SER A 226 -3.52 -1.87 1.87
C SER A 226 -2.17 -1.73 1.20
N SER A 227 -2.16 -1.32 -0.07
CA SER A 227 -0.96 -0.86 -0.75
C SER A 227 -0.61 0.56 -0.31
N MET A 228 0.63 0.74 0.10
CA MET A 228 1.24 2.03 0.38
C MET A 228 1.96 2.55 -0.87
N GLY A 229 2.97 3.42 -0.71
CA GLY A 229 3.56 4.13 -1.84
C GLY A 229 4.38 3.20 -2.72
N ALA A 230 3.90 2.82 -3.89
CA ALA A 230 4.68 2.05 -4.88
C ALA A 230 5.45 2.95 -5.88
N GLY A 231 5.14 4.25 -5.91
CA GLY A 231 5.81 5.23 -6.78
C GLY A 231 7.19 5.65 -6.27
N MET A 232 8.02 6.18 -7.17
CA MET A 232 9.38 6.68 -6.88
C MET A 232 10.31 5.64 -6.20
N LYS A 233 10.05 4.36 -6.46
CA LYS A 233 10.81 3.22 -5.93
C LYS A 233 11.32 2.36 -7.08
N ALA A 234 12.40 1.64 -6.83
CA ALA A 234 13.05 0.76 -7.80
C ALA A 234 13.64 -0.51 -7.19
N ASP A 235 13.75 -0.62 -5.86
CA ASP A 235 14.33 -1.78 -5.19
C ASP A 235 13.24 -2.76 -4.69
N PRO A 236 12.99 -3.88 -5.40
CA PRO A 236 11.98 -4.85 -5.00
C PRO A 236 12.34 -5.60 -3.71
N SER A 237 13.63 -5.68 -3.34
CA SER A 237 14.07 -6.37 -2.11
C SER A 237 13.63 -5.64 -0.83
N ARG A 238 13.14 -4.40 -0.96
CA ARG A 238 12.72 -3.54 0.14
C ARG A 238 11.22 -3.60 0.42
N VAL A 239 10.45 -4.36 -0.37
CA VAL A 239 9.00 -4.54 -0.18
C VAL A 239 8.75 -5.44 1.02
N GLN A 240 7.87 -5.00 1.93
CA GLN A 240 7.56 -5.68 3.18
C GLN A 240 6.06 -5.63 3.46
N ILE A 241 5.59 -6.60 4.25
CA ILE A 241 4.24 -6.66 4.80
C ILE A 241 4.35 -6.38 6.28
N ALA A 242 3.60 -5.40 6.79
CA ALA A 242 3.58 -5.06 8.20
C ALA A 242 2.23 -4.48 8.61
N ASP A 243 1.97 -4.42 9.91
CA ASP A 243 0.93 -3.55 10.44
C ASP A 243 1.25 -2.07 10.14
N ILE A 244 0.23 -1.26 9.85
CA ILE A 244 0.38 0.16 9.56
C ILE A 244 1.15 0.91 10.64
N GLY A 245 0.99 0.54 11.92
CA GLY A 245 1.68 1.12 13.07
C GLY A 245 3.20 0.94 13.03
N ASN A 246 3.67 -0.14 12.39
CA ASN A 246 5.08 -0.53 12.35
C ASN A 246 5.84 -0.04 11.10
N THR A 247 5.15 0.59 10.15
CA THR A 247 5.77 1.06 8.89
C THR A 247 6.79 2.18 9.10
N PHE A 248 7.86 2.19 8.28
CA PHE A 248 8.91 3.21 8.32
C PHE A 248 9.45 3.54 6.92
N GLU A 249 10.16 4.67 6.78
CA GLU A 249 10.68 5.26 5.52
C GLU A 249 9.64 5.64 4.44
N ASP A 250 8.44 5.04 4.42
CA ASP A 250 7.40 5.32 3.42
C ASP A 250 6.58 6.59 3.76
N PRO A 251 6.62 7.64 2.91
CA PRO A 251 5.87 8.88 3.14
C PRO A 251 4.34 8.69 3.14
N LEU A 252 3.81 7.80 2.29
CA LEU A 252 2.37 7.54 2.20
C LEU A 252 1.92 6.80 3.46
N SER A 253 2.64 5.75 3.87
CA SER A 253 2.35 5.04 5.12
C SER A 253 2.40 5.97 6.33
N ARG A 254 3.39 6.88 6.39
CA ARG A 254 3.49 7.87 7.46
C ARG A 254 2.28 8.81 7.48
N ALA A 255 1.82 9.28 6.33
CA ALA A 255 0.67 10.17 6.23
C ALA A 255 -0.63 9.47 6.66
N VAL A 256 -0.86 8.26 6.15
CA VAL A 256 -2.02 7.41 6.48
C VAL A 256 -2.01 7.05 7.97
N ARG A 257 -0.90 6.53 8.50
CA ARG A 257 -0.75 6.17 9.92
C ARG A 257 -1.06 7.36 10.84
N ARG A 258 -0.53 8.55 10.55
CA ARG A 258 -0.79 9.74 11.38
C ARG A 258 -2.26 10.14 11.40
N ARG A 259 -2.99 9.94 10.31
CA ARG A 259 -4.41 10.28 10.22
C ARG A 259 -5.29 9.19 10.85
N LEU A 260 -4.98 7.91 10.63
CA LEU A 260 -5.63 6.80 11.33
C LEU A 260 -5.48 6.89 12.85
N LYS A 261 -4.28 7.26 13.33
CA LYS A 261 -4.04 7.47 14.78
C LYS A 261 -4.93 8.57 15.36
N LYS A 262 -5.23 9.63 14.61
CA LYS A 262 -6.19 10.67 15.06
C LYS A 262 -7.62 10.15 15.16
N LEU A 263 -7.97 9.11 14.41
CA LEU A 263 -9.25 8.41 14.46
C LEU A 263 -9.26 7.28 15.50
N GLY A 264 -8.19 7.12 16.29
CA GLY A 264 -8.08 6.06 17.30
C GLY A 264 -7.64 4.70 16.76
N ILE A 265 -7.21 4.62 15.50
CA ILE A 265 -6.75 3.38 14.86
C ILE A 265 -5.22 3.39 14.82
N GLU A 266 -4.59 2.63 15.71
CA GLU A 266 -3.12 2.57 15.83
C GLU A 266 -2.51 1.29 15.21
N SER A 267 -3.28 0.21 15.16
CA SER A 267 -2.89 -1.10 14.62
C SER A 267 -4.13 -1.87 14.14
N GLY A 268 -3.95 -3.06 13.57
CA GLY A 268 -5.00 -3.92 13.04
C GLY A 268 -5.25 -3.76 11.55
N ILE A 269 -4.33 -3.09 10.83
CA ILE A 269 -4.42 -2.92 9.37
C ILE A 269 -3.09 -3.35 8.77
N GLU A 270 -3.10 -4.47 8.05
CA GLU A 270 -1.94 -4.96 7.32
C GLU A 270 -1.71 -4.14 6.05
N VAL A 271 -0.45 -3.83 5.76
CA VAL A 271 -0.08 -3.02 4.61
C VAL A 271 1.15 -3.57 3.90
N VAL A 272 1.17 -3.41 2.58
CA VAL A 272 2.36 -3.61 1.74
C VAL A 272 3.02 -2.27 1.53
N TYR A 273 4.26 -2.13 1.98
CA TYR A 273 5.04 -0.91 1.84
C TYR A 273 6.46 -1.25 1.42
N SER A 274 7.29 -0.22 1.20
CA SER A 274 8.71 -0.46 0.98
C SER A 274 9.57 0.45 1.84
N THR A 275 10.65 -0.13 2.34
CA THR A 275 11.67 0.51 3.18
C THR A 275 12.74 1.24 2.36
N GLU A 276 12.58 1.30 1.03
CA GLU A 276 13.44 2.10 0.16
C GLU A 276 13.31 3.58 0.55
N LYS A 277 14.45 4.21 0.85
CA LYS A 277 14.47 5.61 1.27
C LYS A 277 14.05 6.52 0.11
N PRO A 278 13.09 7.43 0.32
CA PRO A 278 12.73 8.42 -0.67
C PRO A 278 13.91 9.38 -0.89
N GLY A 279 14.31 9.63 -2.14
CA GLY A 279 15.31 10.67 -2.42
C GLY A 279 16.04 10.62 -3.75
N LYS A 280 16.03 9.49 -4.48
CA LYS A 280 16.70 9.41 -5.79
C LYS A 280 15.92 10.04 -6.95
N ILE A 281 14.60 10.09 -6.81
CA ILE A 281 13.67 10.55 -7.84
C ILE A 281 12.91 11.73 -7.26
N ASN A 282 12.73 12.78 -8.05
CA ASN A 282 11.90 13.93 -7.70
C ASN A 282 10.54 13.83 -8.41
N LEU A 283 9.53 14.52 -7.87
CA LEU A 283 8.26 14.70 -8.58
C LEU A 283 8.52 15.32 -9.95
N ALA A 284 7.80 14.85 -10.98
CA ALA A 284 7.93 15.42 -12.31
C ALA A 284 7.61 16.94 -12.25
N PRO A 285 8.38 17.78 -12.95
CA PRO A 285 8.08 19.20 -13.05
C PRO A 285 6.68 19.38 -13.65
N LEU A 286 6.00 20.44 -13.25
CA LEU A 286 4.76 20.83 -13.90
C LEU A 286 5.10 21.18 -15.35
N PRO A 287 4.32 20.73 -16.34
CA PRO A 287 4.54 21.14 -17.73
C PRO A 287 4.50 22.68 -17.79
N GLU A 288 5.57 23.29 -18.29
CA GLU A 288 5.61 24.72 -18.57
C GLU A 288 4.54 24.99 -19.64
N SER A 289 3.56 25.82 -19.27
CA SER A 289 2.52 26.40 -20.13
C SER A 289 2.64 26.14 -21.64
N GLY A 290 1.75 25.32 -22.20
CA GLY A 290 1.50 25.28 -23.66
C GLY A 290 1.17 23.93 -24.26
N GLU A 291 1.61 22.82 -23.66
CA GLU A 291 1.26 21.49 -24.16
C GLU A 291 -0.11 21.06 -23.61
N GLN A 292 -1.01 20.64 -24.50
CA GLN A 292 -2.36 20.16 -24.23
C GLN A 292 -2.36 18.85 -23.43
N VAL A 293 -1.92 18.88 -22.17
CA VAL A 293 -2.08 17.75 -21.24
C VAL A 293 -3.56 17.57 -20.86
N ASP A 294 -4.35 18.63 -21.02
CA ASP A 294 -5.80 18.67 -20.72
C ASP A 294 -6.67 17.90 -21.74
N GLU A 295 -6.09 17.41 -22.86
CA GLU A 295 -6.86 16.72 -23.91
C GLU A 295 -7.09 15.22 -23.62
N PHE A 296 -6.34 14.64 -22.66
CA PHE A 296 -6.46 13.23 -22.28
C PHE A 296 -6.90 13.01 -20.82
N SER A 297 -7.02 14.07 -20.01
CA SER A 297 -7.53 13.99 -18.64
C SER A 297 -9.04 14.25 -18.59
N ILE A 298 -9.79 13.31 -18.03
CA ILE A 298 -11.27 13.33 -17.96
C ILE A 298 -11.80 14.45 -17.03
N LEU A 299 -10.93 14.98 -16.15
CA LEU A 299 -11.27 16.02 -15.17
C LEU A 299 -10.53 17.33 -15.49
N PRO A 300 -11.23 18.48 -15.66
CA PRO A 300 -10.62 19.80 -15.73
C PRO A 300 -9.99 20.18 -14.37
N ASP A 301 -8.86 20.90 -14.39
CA ASP A 301 -8.18 21.54 -13.25
C ASP A 301 -7.33 20.68 -12.29
N PHE A 302 -7.07 19.41 -12.59
CA PHE A 302 -6.12 18.62 -11.79
C PHE A 302 -4.65 18.91 -12.20
N ARG A 303 -4.09 20.05 -11.74
CA ARG A 303 -2.62 20.30 -11.81
C ARG A 303 -1.89 19.44 -10.77
N VAL A 304 -1.83 18.13 -11.01
CA VAL A 304 -1.13 17.21 -10.11
C VAL A 304 0.27 16.96 -10.63
N ARG A 305 1.26 17.22 -9.78
CA ARG A 305 2.63 16.74 -10.01
C ARG A 305 2.58 15.23 -10.13
N VAL A 306 2.87 14.72 -11.33
CA VAL A 306 2.86 13.27 -11.59
C VAL A 306 3.98 12.64 -10.78
N VAL A 307 3.63 11.68 -9.92
CA VAL A 307 4.59 10.83 -9.23
C VAL A 307 5.20 9.89 -10.29
N PRO A 308 6.52 9.92 -10.55
CA PRO A 308 7.13 8.97 -11.47
C PRO A 308 7.00 7.55 -10.93
N VAL A 309 6.60 6.61 -11.80
CA VAL A 309 6.35 5.22 -11.44
C VAL A 309 7.12 4.30 -12.38
N LEU A 310 7.98 3.46 -11.80
CA LEU A 310 8.54 2.30 -12.48
C LEU A 310 7.49 1.18 -12.41
N GLY A 311 6.88 0.81 -13.54
CA GLY A 311 5.70 -0.06 -13.59
C GLY A 311 5.86 -1.43 -12.91
N THR A 312 7.09 -1.94 -12.80
CA THR A 312 7.39 -3.19 -12.09
C THR A 312 7.12 -3.10 -10.60
N MET A 313 7.30 -1.93 -9.97
CA MET A 313 7.11 -1.78 -8.52
C MET A 313 5.63 -1.91 -8.11
N PRO A 314 4.66 -1.18 -8.71
CA PRO A 314 3.24 -1.44 -8.47
C PRO A 314 2.82 -2.88 -8.74
N ALA A 315 3.34 -3.50 -9.81
CA ALA A 315 3.05 -4.89 -10.13
C ALA A 315 3.50 -5.83 -9.00
N ILE A 316 4.73 -5.65 -8.51
CA ILE A 316 5.27 -6.40 -7.36
C ILE A 316 4.41 -6.19 -6.12
N PHE A 317 3.98 -4.96 -5.83
CA PHE A 317 3.07 -4.69 -4.70
C PHE A 317 1.76 -5.48 -4.85
N GLY A 318 1.17 -5.48 -6.06
CA GLY A 318 -0.05 -6.24 -6.35
C GLY A 318 0.14 -7.74 -6.17
N MET A 319 1.27 -8.28 -6.64
CA MET A 319 1.61 -9.70 -6.45
C MET A 319 1.83 -10.05 -4.97
N VAL A 320 2.53 -9.21 -4.21
CA VAL A 320 2.75 -9.42 -2.77
C VAL A 320 1.42 -9.40 -2.01
N MET A 321 0.52 -8.47 -2.34
CA MET A 321 -0.84 -8.45 -1.77
C MET A 321 -1.61 -9.72 -2.11
N ALA A 322 -1.58 -10.16 -3.38
CA ALA A 322 -2.25 -11.40 -3.80
C ALA A 322 -1.71 -12.62 -3.04
N THR A 323 -0.38 -12.78 -2.97
CA THR A 323 0.24 -13.89 -2.22
C THR A 323 -0.20 -13.89 -0.76
N LYS A 324 -0.16 -12.73 -0.09
CA LYS A 324 -0.57 -12.62 1.31
C LYS A 324 -2.04 -12.97 1.50
N VAL A 325 -2.93 -12.48 0.64
CA VAL A 325 -4.37 -12.78 0.68
C VAL A 325 -4.60 -14.28 0.44
N LEU A 326 -3.92 -14.91 -0.52
CA LEU A 326 -4.05 -16.33 -0.78
C LEU A 326 -3.59 -17.18 0.41
N THR A 327 -2.44 -16.87 1.01
CA THR A 327 -1.98 -17.58 2.21
C THR A 327 -2.92 -17.41 3.38
N ASP A 328 -3.51 -16.23 3.51
CA ASP A 328 -4.48 -15.91 4.56
C ASP A 328 -5.85 -16.57 4.38
N LEU A 329 -6.24 -16.86 3.13
CA LEU A 329 -7.50 -17.53 2.78
C LEU A 329 -7.36 -19.04 2.82
N GLY A 330 -6.23 -19.58 2.36
CA GLY A 330 -5.89 -20.99 2.43
C GLY A 330 -5.24 -21.40 3.75
N GLU A 331 -5.41 -20.61 4.80
CA GLU A 331 -4.92 -20.85 6.18
C GLU A 331 -3.45 -21.29 6.26
N PHE A 332 -2.63 -20.82 5.32
CA PHE A 332 -1.23 -21.17 5.23
C PHE A 332 -0.40 -20.26 6.14
N PRO A 333 0.37 -20.82 7.10
CA PRO A 333 1.11 -20.01 8.05
C PRO A 333 2.22 -19.23 7.34
N THR A 334 2.18 -17.91 7.46
CA THR A 334 3.25 -17.02 7.00
C THR A 334 3.78 -16.20 8.18
N GLU A 335 5.09 -15.98 8.21
CA GLU A 335 5.75 -15.15 9.22
C GLU A 335 6.41 -13.95 8.54
N PRO A 336 5.63 -12.91 8.17
CA PRO A 336 6.18 -11.74 7.50
C PRO A 336 7.18 -11.03 8.42
N LEU A 337 8.34 -10.70 7.85
CA LEU A 337 9.40 -9.99 8.54
C LEU A 337 9.06 -8.50 8.53
N ALA A 338 8.17 -8.11 9.45
CA ALA A 338 7.48 -6.82 9.43
C ALA A 338 8.43 -5.60 9.46
N ILE A 339 9.66 -5.75 9.94
CA ILE A 339 10.55 -4.61 10.20
C ILE A 339 12.02 -4.89 9.87
N LYS A 340 12.37 -5.22 8.61
CA LYS A 340 13.78 -5.45 8.22
C LYS A 340 14.47 -4.21 7.66
N GLY A 341 15.77 -4.08 7.91
CA GLY A 341 16.63 -3.05 7.29
C GLY A 341 16.64 -1.70 8.02
N ARG A 342 16.34 -1.69 9.33
CA ARG A 342 16.41 -0.50 10.19
C ARG A 342 17.86 -0.13 10.58
N HIS A 343 18.72 0.16 9.61
CA HIS A 343 20.16 0.41 9.86
C HIS A 343 20.43 1.47 10.93
N ALA A 344 19.65 2.55 10.98
CA ALA A 344 19.79 3.59 12.02
C ALA A 344 19.45 3.07 13.43
N LEU A 345 18.51 2.14 13.54
CA LEU A 345 18.19 1.46 14.79
C LEU A 345 19.30 0.48 15.16
N TYR A 346 19.78 -0.34 14.22
CA TYR A 346 20.83 -1.32 14.47
C TYR A 346 22.13 -0.65 14.95
N ASN A 347 22.53 0.45 14.31
CA ASN A 347 23.65 1.28 14.75
C ASN A 347 23.48 1.80 16.17
N ARG A 348 22.26 2.23 16.53
CA ARG A 348 21.96 2.75 17.87
C ARG A 348 22.01 1.63 18.91
N ILE A 349 21.37 0.49 18.63
CA ILE A 349 21.33 -0.66 19.54
C ILE A 349 22.74 -1.22 19.74
N HIS A 350 23.53 -1.38 18.67
CA HIS A 350 24.92 -1.83 18.74
C HIS A 350 25.77 -0.91 19.62
N ARG A 351 25.66 0.40 19.43
CA ARG A 351 26.34 1.40 20.28
C ARG A 351 25.89 1.32 21.74
N ASP A 352 24.58 1.31 21.98
CA ASP A 352 24.01 1.24 23.32
C ASP A 352 24.43 -0.04 24.05
N MET A 353 24.49 -1.16 23.33
CA MET A 353 24.96 -2.46 23.80
C MET A 353 26.43 -2.39 24.21
N ILE A 354 27.34 -1.90 23.35
CA ILE A 354 28.77 -1.76 23.68
C ILE A 354 29.00 -0.88 24.91
N VAL A 355 28.29 0.25 25.00
CA VAL A 355 28.40 1.16 26.16
C VAL A 355 27.95 0.46 27.44
N ARG A 356 26.87 -0.32 27.38
CA ARG A 356 26.34 -1.03 28.54
C ARG A 356 27.25 -2.17 28.98
N GLU A 357 27.79 -2.92 28.03
CA GLU A 357 28.77 -3.99 28.26
C GLU A 357 30.02 -3.44 28.95
N THR A 358 30.54 -2.31 28.46
CA THR A 358 31.71 -1.65 29.04
C THR A 358 31.44 -1.22 30.48
N LYS A 359 30.32 -0.55 30.74
CA LYS A 359 29.93 -0.11 32.09
C LYS A 359 29.72 -1.28 33.06
N TYR A 360 29.10 -2.37 32.62
CA TYR A 360 28.88 -3.55 33.44
C TYR A 360 30.20 -4.20 33.85
N CYS A 361 31.14 -4.34 32.91
CA CYS A 361 32.47 -4.86 33.20
C CYS A 361 33.25 -3.96 34.18
N GLU A 362 33.25 -2.64 33.96
CA GLU A 362 33.91 -1.67 34.85
C GLU A 362 33.36 -1.71 36.28
N SER A 363 32.03 -1.74 36.44
CA SER A 363 31.38 -1.74 37.76
C SER A 363 31.60 -3.03 38.54
N ASN A 364 31.89 -4.15 37.87
CA ASN A 364 32.13 -5.45 38.49
C ASN A 364 33.62 -5.85 38.49
N GLY A 365 34.53 -4.95 38.11
CA GLY A 365 35.97 -5.23 38.05
C GLY A 365 36.36 -6.35 37.05
N LYS A 366 35.46 -6.69 36.11
CA LYS A 366 35.71 -7.72 35.09
C LYS A 366 36.42 -7.08 33.88
N LYS A 367 37.40 -7.75 33.28
CA LYS A 367 38.01 -7.30 32.02
C LYS A 367 36.95 -7.36 30.92
N ASN A 368 36.77 -6.28 30.16
CA ASN A 368 35.84 -6.28 29.03
C ASN A 368 36.34 -7.26 27.95
N PRO A 369 35.61 -8.35 27.66
CA PRO A 369 36.04 -9.34 26.67
C PRO A 369 35.97 -8.81 25.22
N GLY A 370 35.40 -7.62 25.01
CA GLY A 370 35.04 -7.12 23.69
C GLY A 370 33.68 -7.67 23.24
N CYS A 371 33.03 -6.95 22.33
CA CYS A 371 31.80 -7.42 21.71
C CYS A 371 32.11 -7.86 20.27
N ASN A 372 31.96 -9.15 19.99
CA ASN A 372 32.20 -9.72 18.66
C ASN A 372 30.99 -9.60 17.73
N LEU A 373 29.86 -9.07 18.21
CA LEU A 373 28.67 -8.86 17.40
C LEU A 373 28.82 -7.58 16.58
N THR A 374 28.63 -7.69 15.26
CA THR A 374 28.59 -6.57 14.33
C THR A 374 27.24 -5.86 14.36
N ILE A 375 27.12 -4.74 13.65
CA ILE A 375 25.84 -4.03 13.48
C ILE A 375 24.80 -4.91 12.80
N ASP A 376 25.21 -5.70 11.80
CA ASP A 376 24.32 -6.61 11.09
C ASP A 376 23.91 -7.79 11.96
N ASP A 377 24.80 -8.29 12.82
CA ASP A 377 24.45 -9.31 13.83
C ASP A 377 23.41 -8.79 14.83
N CYS A 378 23.50 -7.51 15.23
CA CYS A 378 22.44 -6.89 16.04
C CYS A 378 21.11 -6.80 15.28
N GLY A 379 21.16 -6.54 13.98
CA GLY A 379 19.97 -6.59 13.12
C GLY A 379 19.36 -7.99 13.05
N TYR A 380 20.20 -9.01 12.84
CA TYR A 380 19.80 -10.42 12.84
C TYR A 380 19.15 -10.83 14.17
N LEU A 381 19.84 -10.59 15.29
CA LEU A 381 19.32 -10.91 16.62
C LEU A 381 18.00 -10.19 16.89
N LEU A 382 17.92 -8.90 16.61
CA LEU A 382 16.71 -8.13 16.88
C LEU A 382 15.52 -8.61 16.04
N GLU A 383 15.70 -8.78 14.73
CA GLU A 383 14.59 -8.99 13.81
C GLU A 383 14.26 -10.46 13.56
N GLU A 384 15.26 -11.34 13.46
CA GLU A 384 15.04 -12.77 13.16
C GLU A 384 14.82 -13.57 14.43
N VAL A 385 15.70 -13.40 15.41
CA VAL A 385 15.65 -14.18 16.66
C VAL A 385 14.56 -13.63 17.59
N TRP A 386 14.57 -12.30 17.81
CA TRP A 386 13.66 -11.65 18.76
C TRP A 386 12.42 -11.01 18.13
N ARG A 387 12.28 -11.08 16.79
CA ARG A 387 11.10 -10.60 16.05
C ARG A 387 10.70 -9.15 16.36
N GLY A 388 11.69 -8.31 16.67
CA GLY A 388 11.52 -6.90 16.99
C GLY A 388 10.71 -6.64 18.27
N LYS A 389 10.67 -7.59 19.21
CA LYS A 389 9.91 -7.50 20.47
C LYS A 389 10.80 -7.77 21.68
N SER A 390 10.39 -7.25 22.84
CA SER A 390 10.98 -7.64 24.12
C SER A 390 10.61 -9.09 24.45
N ALA A 391 11.61 -9.87 24.88
CA ALA A 391 11.40 -11.23 25.37
C ALA A 391 10.55 -11.27 26.66
N ILE A 392 10.48 -10.16 27.40
CA ILE A 392 9.79 -10.07 28.69
C ILE A 392 8.36 -9.57 28.51
N SER A 393 8.20 -8.39 27.89
CA SER A 393 6.92 -7.68 27.83
C SER A 393 6.22 -7.76 26.47
N GLN A 394 6.91 -8.28 25.43
CA GLN A 394 6.46 -8.26 24.04
C GLN A 394 6.27 -6.85 23.44
N GLU A 395 6.69 -5.81 24.16
CA GLU A 395 6.73 -4.43 23.69
C GLU A 395 7.72 -4.27 22.53
N THR A 396 7.44 -3.32 21.64
CA THR A 396 8.28 -3.03 20.46
C THR A 396 9.04 -1.70 20.57
N ASP A 397 8.77 -0.90 21.60
CA ASP A 397 9.40 0.41 21.80
C ASP A 397 10.66 0.34 22.69
N LYS A 398 11.62 1.21 22.40
CA LYS A 398 12.88 1.39 23.16
C LYS A 398 13.59 0.07 23.47
N LEU A 399 13.75 -0.76 22.45
CA LEU A 399 14.45 -2.04 22.56
C LEU A 399 15.96 -1.87 22.75
N ALA A 400 16.57 -2.83 23.45
CA ALA A 400 17.99 -2.97 23.68
C ALA A 400 18.36 -4.45 23.70
N LEU A 401 19.55 -4.77 23.18
CA LEU A 401 20.16 -6.08 23.28
C LEU A 401 21.08 -6.11 24.50
N VAL A 402 20.92 -7.13 25.34
CA VAL A 402 21.65 -7.30 26.61
C VAL A 402 22.03 -8.76 26.83
N ARG A 403 22.95 -9.01 27.76
CA ARG A 403 23.26 -10.37 28.21
C ARG A 403 22.03 -11.02 28.84
N TRP A 404 21.87 -12.32 28.63
CA TRP A 404 20.89 -13.09 29.38
C TRP A 404 21.48 -13.58 30.70
N GLN A 405 22.60 -14.30 30.63
CA GLN A 405 23.43 -14.67 31.76
C GLN A 405 24.52 -13.63 31.98
N CYS A 406 24.53 -13.04 33.17
CA CYS A 406 25.48 -11.99 33.56
C CYS A 406 26.93 -12.48 33.65
N ASP A 407 27.14 -13.76 33.89
CA ASP A 407 28.48 -14.35 34.07
C ASP A 407 29.15 -14.73 32.75
N GLU A 408 28.39 -14.91 31.68
CA GLU A 408 28.89 -15.23 30.36
C GLU A 408 29.03 -13.96 29.49
N PRO A 409 29.96 -13.93 28.52
CA PRO A 409 30.06 -12.83 27.57
C PRO A 409 28.84 -12.78 26.63
N ILE A 410 28.58 -11.60 26.07
CA ILE A 410 27.52 -11.45 25.07
C ILE A 410 27.86 -12.25 23.81
N SER A 411 26.91 -13.06 23.35
CA SER A 411 27.04 -13.93 22.18
C SER A 411 25.66 -14.17 21.56
N PHE A 412 25.57 -14.84 20.41
CA PHE A 412 24.28 -15.21 19.82
C PHE A 412 23.41 -16.05 20.76
N GLN A 413 24.04 -16.85 21.62
CA GLN A 413 23.40 -17.74 22.58
C GLN A 413 23.23 -17.14 23.98
N ASN A 414 23.72 -15.90 24.18
CA ASN A 414 23.64 -15.19 25.45
C ASN A 414 23.24 -13.73 25.23
N CYS A 415 22.38 -13.46 24.25
CA CYS A 415 21.91 -12.12 23.95
C CYS A 415 20.39 -12.09 23.81
N VAL A 416 19.73 -11.32 24.67
CA VAL A 416 18.28 -11.18 24.71
C VAL A 416 17.85 -9.76 24.38
N CYS A 417 16.70 -9.65 23.69
CA CYS A 417 16.06 -8.36 23.44
C CYS A 417 15.12 -7.99 24.60
N MET A 418 15.30 -6.81 25.16
CA MET A 418 14.45 -6.25 26.22
C MET A 418 14.16 -4.78 25.98
N THR A 419 13.16 -4.19 26.65
CA THR A 419 13.06 -2.73 26.68
C THR A 419 14.20 -2.13 27.50
N LYS A 420 14.55 -0.85 27.25
CA LYS A 420 15.63 -0.17 28.00
C LYS A 420 15.40 -0.16 29.51
N SER A 421 14.15 -0.11 29.97
CA SER A 421 13.79 -0.14 31.40
C SER A 421 13.92 -1.55 31.98
N GLU A 422 13.49 -2.58 31.26
CA GLU A 422 13.70 -3.99 31.62
C GLU A 422 15.18 -4.33 31.70
N ALA A 423 15.96 -3.92 30.71
CA ALA A 423 17.41 -4.10 30.69
C ALA A 423 18.09 -3.53 31.94
N THR A 424 17.71 -2.33 32.39
CA THR A 424 18.26 -1.75 33.62
C THR A 424 17.87 -2.55 34.86
N LYS A 425 16.61 -3.02 34.95
CA LYS A 425 16.17 -3.92 36.03
C LYS A 425 16.90 -5.26 36.00
N HIS A 426 17.23 -5.75 34.80
CA HIS A 426 17.92 -7.01 34.59
C HIS A 426 19.29 -7.03 35.27
N TYR A 427 20.12 -6.02 34.97
CA TYR A 427 21.47 -5.93 35.53
C TYR A 427 21.52 -5.58 37.03
N ASN A 428 20.47 -4.97 37.60
CA ASN A 428 20.48 -4.56 39.01
C ASN A 428 20.34 -5.73 40.00
N LYS A 429 19.87 -6.90 39.56
CA LYS A 429 19.51 -8.00 40.47
C LYS A 429 20.64 -9.00 40.73
N SER A 430 21.71 -9.02 39.92
CA SER A 430 22.90 -9.90 40.08
C SER A 430 22.59 -11.37 40.38
N THR A 431 21.42 -11.86 39.96
CA THR A 431 20.97 -13.25 40.16
C THR A 431 20.78 -13.94 38.81
N PRO A 432 20.90 -15.27 38.74
CA PRO A 432 20.62 -16.03 37.54
C PRO A 432 19.20 -15.76 37.01
N PRO A 433 18.98 -15.71 35.68
CA PRO A 433 17.68 -15.42 35.10
C PRO A 433 16.56 -16.35 35.58
N GLU A 434 16.88 -17.60 35.88
CA GLU A 434 15.97 -18.64 36.38
C GLU A 434 15.38 -18.30 37.75
N ALA A 435 16.13 -17.54 38.56
CA ALA A 435 15.67 -17.04 39.86
C ALA A 435 14.93 -15.69 39.73
N GLN A 436 15.09 -15.00 38.60
CA GLN A 436 14.64 -13.62 38.42
C GLN A 436 13.33 -13.51 37.63
N TYR A 437 13.07 -14.44 36.72
CA TYR A 437 11.91 -14.44 35.84
C TYR A 437 11.04 -15.68 36.03
N PRO A 438 9.72 -15.58 35.77
CA PRO A 438 8.85 -16.74 35.72
C PRO A 438 9.34 -17.79 34.70
N ARG A 439 9.10 -19.06 35.02
CA ARG A 439 9.54 -20.21 34.20
C ARG A 439 9.17 -20.10 32.71
N HIS A 440 7.95 -19.64 32.40
CA HIS A 440 7.51 -19.51 31.00
C HIS A 440 8.35 -18.50 30.18
N ILE A 441 8.92 -17.47 30.81
CA ILE A 441 9.80 -16.51 30.14
C ILE A 441 11.16 -17.15 29.85
N VAL A 442 11.70 -17.89 30.81
CA VAL A 442 12.97 -18.61 30.66
C VAL A 442 12.86 -19.63 29.53
N GLU A 443 11.79 -20.44 29.53
CA GLU A 443 11.49 -21.42 28.48
C GLU A 443 11.33 -20.75 27.10
N PHE A 444 10.68 -19.57 27.05
CA PHE A 444 10.57 -18.79 25.81
C PHE A 444 11.94 -18.32 25.30
N VAL A 445 12.79 -17.78 26.17
CA VAL A 445 14.16 -17.34 25.81
C VAL A 445 15.00 -18.51 25.30
N GLU A 446 14.98 -19.64 26.02
CA GLU A 446 15.67 -20.86 25.61
C GLU A 446 15.18 -21.39 24.26
N SER A 447 13.86 -21.35 24.01
CA SER A 447 13.29 -21.75 22.72
C SER A 447 13.82 -20.91 21.56
N ARG A 448 14.03 -19.61 21.78
CA ARG A 448 14.62 -18.70 20.77
C ARG A 448 16.09 -18.97 20.56
N PHE A 449 16.84 -19.30 21.60
CA PHE A 449 18.23 -19.71 21.46
C PHE A 449 18.38 -21.02 20.69
N GLN A 450 17.49 -22.00 20.91
CA GLN A 450 17.46 -23.23 20.12
C GLN A 450 17.09 -22.96 18.65
N GLU A 451 16.15 -22.04 18.40
CA GLU A 451 15.83 -21.58 17.05
C GLU A 451 17.05 -20.93 16.38
N GLU A 452 17.77 -20.06 17.10
CA GLU A 452 19.02 -19.44 16.60
C GLU A 452 20.09 -20.49 16.31
N LEU A 453 20.32 -21.48 17.19
CA LEU A 453 21.27 -22.57 16.93
C LEU A 453 20.94 -23.35 15.65
N ARG A 454 19.64 -23.57 15.40
CA ARG A 454 19.18 -24.25 14.20
C ARG A 454 19.41 -23.38 12.96
N LEU A 455 19.06 -22.09 13.03
CA LEU A 455 19.18 -21.14 11.92
C LEU A 455 20.64 -20.77 11.63
N GLY A 456 21.49 -20.68 12.65
CA GLY A 456 22.90 -20.33 12.56
C GLY A 456 23.73 -21.32 11.74
N LYS A 457 23.22 -22.55 11.52
CA LYS A 457 23.83 -23.51 10.58
C LYS A 457 23.73 -23.07 9.11
N PHE A 458 22.80 -22.17 8.80
CA PHE A 458 22.54 -21.64 7.47
C PHE A 458 23.01 -20.19 7.29
N ARG A 459 23.60 -19.61 8.34
CA ARG A 459 24.27 -18.31 8.29
C ARG A 459 25.72 -18.50 7.87
#